data_AF-A0A7R9INL4-F1
#
_entry.id   AF-A0A7R9INL4-F1
#
_cell.length_a   1.000
_cell.length_b   1.000
_cell.length_c   1.000
_cell.angle_alpha   90.00
_cell.angle_beta   90.00
_cell.angle_gamma   90.00
#
_symmetry.space_group_name_H-M   'P 1'
#
loop_
_entity.id
_entity.type
_entity.pdbx_description
1 polymer ?
#
loop_
_entity_poly.entity_id
_entity_poly.type
_entity_poly.pdbx_seq_one_letter_code
_entity_poly.pdbx_strand_id
1 'polypeptide(L)'
;MTDRMSNRRFGHVKPVQKMEIQYLREEFRDDESEVKVDLICGGKKPASVNPNGLRTPISPSSAIHYIWRNPPRGYIRSCLAVYRTEENEPWVLPVVRRVEKEMADDVTLDHEYLWFLGLDEFSQAATKLILGPQSSLLHQDRVVSIQTLSGTGAVRMGAELLARTLGYDTVYISVQSWDNHDRVFRMAGFTTVLNYKYWSDVTKSLDITGLLEDLSKAPENAVVVLQPSAHNPTGSDPSREQWARIADVIQERNLFPFFDTPYQGFASGDLDEDMWPVRYFAEVRGLEIIVAQSLAKIMGLYSK
;
A
#
# COMPACT_ATOMS: atom_id res chain seq x y z
N MET A 1 -15.05 28.41 -59.84
CA MET A 1 -14.69 27.01 -60.16
C MET A 1 -13.26 26.81 -59.65
N THR A 2 -13.00 26.14 -58.52
CA THR A 2 -13.10 24.68 -58.23
C THR A 2 -12.04 23.90 -59.03
N ASP A 3 -11.14 23.06 -58.48
CA ASP A 3 -10.98 22.44 -57.13
C ASP A 3 -9.48 22.05 -56.92
N ARG A 4 -8.91 21.61 -55.78
CA ARG A 4 -9.33 21.23 -54.39
C ARG A 4 -8.17 21.57 -53.41
N MET A 5 -8.39 21.85 -52.11
CA MET A 5 -8.29 20.93 -50.94
C MET A 5 -7.10 19.93 -50.91
N SER A 6 -6.39 19.71 -49.79
CA SER A 6 -6.62 20.13 -48.38
C SER A 6 -5.34 20.27 -47.54
N ASN A 7 -5.37 21.15 -46.54
CA ASN A 7 -4.47 21.11 -45.38
C ASN A 7 -4.89 20.00 -44.41
N ARG A 8 -3.93 19.33 -43.77
CA ARG A 8 -4.16 18.60 -42.51
C ARG A 8 -3.53 19.38 -41.34
N ARG A 9 -4.37 19.97 -40.50
CA ARG A 9 -3.96 20.52 -39.19
C ARG A 9 -3.87 19.38 -38.17
N PHE A 10 -3.07 19.59 -37.12
CA PHE A 10 -3.11 18.77 -35.92
C PHE A 10 -4.53 18.78 -35.33
N GLY A 11 -5.13 17.59 -35.16
CA GLY A 11 -6.44 17.45 -34.53
C GLY A 11 -6.33 17.57 -33.01
N HIS A 12 -7.26 18.31 -32.38
CA HIS A 12 -7.34 18.35 -30.92
C HIS A 12 -7.76 16.98 -30.37
N VAL A 13 -7.08 16.54 -29.30
CA VAL A 13 -7.61 15.48 -28.44
C VAL A 13 -8.87 16.03 -27.77
N LYS A 14 -10.02 15.39 -28.00
CA LYS A 14 -11.25 15.67 -27.24
C LYS A 14 -11.35 14.72 -26.04
N PRO A 15 -11.79 15.20 -24.86
CA PRO A 15 -12.05 14.31 -23.74
C PRO A 15 -13.28 13.45 -24.03
N VAL A 16 -13.17 12.13 -23.86
CA VAL A 16 -14.29 11.19 -23.98
C VAL A 16 -14.81 10.86 -22.58
N GLN A 17 -15.55 11.80 -22.01
CA GLN A 17 -16.62 11.49 -21.06
C GLN A 17 -17.97 11.61 -21.79
N LYS A 18 -18.96 10.83 -21.34
CA LYS A 18 -20.34 10.75 -21.89
C LYS A 18 -20.49 10.09 -23.28
N MET A 19 -20.18 8.81 -23.38
CA MET A 19 -20.94 7.90 -24.25
C MET A 19 -20.75 6.43 -23.82
N GLU A 20 -21.70 5.90 -23.02
CA GLU A 20 -22.09 4.47 -22.85
C GLU A 20 -22.87 4.21 -21.54
N ILE A 21 -23.88 5.04 -21.25
CA ILE A 21 -24.89 4.77 -20.18
C ILE A 21 -26.27 4.45 -20.82
N GLN A 22 -26.30 4.21 -22.13
CA GLN A 22 -27.53 4.04 -22.91
C GLN A 22 -27.67 2.65 -23.56
N TYR A 23 -26.66 1.77 -23.48
CA TYR A 23 -26.72 0.40 -24.02
C TYR A 23 -27.07 -0.68 -22.98
N LEU A 24 -27.27 -0.29 -21.71
CA LEU A 24 -27.64 -1.19 -20.59
C LEU A 24 -29.05 -0.88 -20.04
N ARG A 25 -29.96 -0.40 -20.89
CA ARG A 25 -31.32 0.03 -20.49
C ARG A 25 -32.48 -0.59 -21.27
N GLU A 26 -32.21 -1.45 -22.26
CA GLU A 26 -33.27 -2.02 -23.12
C GLU A 26 -33.42 -3.55 -23.01
N GLU A 27 -32.47 -4.29 -22.42
CA GLU A 27 -32.59 -5.75 -22.17
C GLU A 27 -33.10 -6.12 -20.77
N PHE A 28 -33.19 -5.18 -19.82
CA PHE A 28 -33.70 -5.43 -18.47
C PHE A 28 -34.93 -4.57 -18.17
N ARG A 29 -36.05 -4.96 -18.78
CA ARG A 29 -37.39 -4.71 -18.23
C ARG A 29 -37.87 -5.96 -17.49
N ASP A 30 -38.74 -5.72 -16.52
CA ASP A 30 -39.57 -6.71 -15.83
C ASP A 30 -38.79 -7.77 -15.01
N ASP A 31 -38.16 -7.32 -13.92
CA ASP A 31 -38.54 -7.85 -12.59
C ASP A 31 -38.31 -6.80 -11.48
N GLU A 32 -39.35 -6.44 -10.72
CA GLU A 32 -39.23 -5.54 -9.55
C GLU A 32 -38.86 -6.34 -8.29
N SER A 33 -37.58 -6.72 -8.19
CA SER A 33 -37.00 -7.22 -6.94
C SER A 33 -35.97 -6.23 -6.40
N GLU A 34 -36.05 -5.92 -5.10
CA GLU A 34 -35.01 -5.14 -4.43
C GLU A 34 -33.67 -5.87 -4.54
N VAL A 35 -32.67 -5.24 -5.17
CA VAL A 35 -31.27 -5.66 -5.02
C VAL A 35 -30.79 -5.24 -3.63
N LYS A 36 -31.30 -5.93 -2.61
CA LYS A 36 -30.75 -5.90 -1.25
C LYS A 36 -29.34 -6.44 -1.33
N VAL A 37 -28.37 -5.58 -1.05
CA VAL A 37 -26.99 -5.98 -0.74
C VAL A 37 -26.98 -6.52 0.70
N ASP A 38 -27.75 -7.59 0.94
CA ASP A 38 -27.71 -8.34 2.17
C ASP A 38 -26.34 -9.02 2.26
N LEU A 39 -25.55 -8.65 3.27
CA LEU A 39 -24.31 -9.31 3.61
C LEU A 39 -24.64 -10.76 4.03
N ILE A 40 -24.50 -11.71 3.10
CA ILE A 40 -24.77 -13.14 3.34
C ILE A 40 -23.70 -13.76 4.25
N CYS A 41 -23.75 -13.40 5.52
CA CYS A 41 -23.18 -14.17 6.64
C CYS A 41 -24.05 -15.40 6.99
N GLY A 42 -25.01 -15.76 6.13
CA GLY A 42 -26.00 -16.84 6.27
C GLY A 42 -25.66 -18.12 5.49
N GLY A 43 -24.41 -18.57 5.52
CA GLY A 43 -23.96 -19.83 4.91
C GLY A 43 -23.32 -20.77 5.93
N LYS A 44 -23.62 -22.08 5.88
CA LYS A 44 -23.02 -23.07 6.79
C LYS A 44 -21.50 -23.12 6.60
N LYS A 45 -20.74 -22.68 7.60
CA LYS A 45 -19.28 -22.83 7.63
C LYS A 45 -18.92 -24.32 7.54
N PRO A 46 -17.94 -24.73 6.71
CA PRO A 46 -17.42 -26.10 6.74
C PRO A 46 -16.79 -26.35 8.11
N ALA A 47 -17.17 -27.47 8.74
CA ALA A 47 -16.74 -27.79 10.08
C ALA A 47 -15.56 -28.76 10.07
N SER A 48 -14.42 -28.33 10.61
CA SER A 48 -13.45 -29.22 11.27
C SER A 48 -13.52 -28.94 12.77
N VAL A 49 -13.46 -30.00 13.58
CA VAL A 49 -13.81 -29.92 15.01
C VAL A 49 -12.56 -29.85 15.88
N ASN A 50 -12.37 -28.72 16.56
CA ASN A 50 -11.68 -28.66 17.85
C ASN A 50 -12.76 -28.34 18.90
N PRO A 51 -12.95 -29.15 19.95
CA PRO A 51 -14.03 -28.95 20.92
C PRO A 51 -13.92 -27.63 21.72
N ASN A 52 -12.72 -27.04 21.82
CA ASN A 52 -12.48 -25.74 22.45
C ASN A 52 -12.24 -24.62 21.42
N GLY A 53 -12.76 -24.77 20.20
CA GLY A 53 -12.44 -23.92 19.04
C GLY A 53 -12.86 -22.46 19.16
N LEU A 54 -11.97 -21.61 19.69
CA LEU A 54 -12.07 -20.15 19.66
C LEU A 54 -12.31 -19.64 18.23
N ARG A 55 -13.50 -19.09 17.98
CA ARG A 55 -13.86 -18.47 16.70
C ARG A 55 -13.35 -17.04 16.65
N THR A 56 -12.07 -16.85 16.32
CA THR A 56 -11.54 -15.53 15.99
C THR A 56 -12.25 -14.95 14.75
N PRO A 57 -12.70 -13.69 14.79
CA PRO A 57 -13.11 -12.98 13.58
C PRO A 57 -11.92 -12.85 12.62
N ILE A 58 -12.17 -13.11 11.34
CA ILE A 58 -11.20 -12.82 10.26
C ILE A 58 -11.41 -11.39 9.76
N SER A 59 -10.36 -10.74 9.26
CA SER A 59 -10.48 -9.36 8.77
C SER A 59 -11.36 -9.27 7.51
N PRO A 60 -11.91 -8.09 7.15
CA PRO A 60 -12.74 -7.94 5.95
C PRO A 60 -12.04 -8.43 4.68
N SER A 61 -10.78 -8.04 4.46
CA SER A 61 -9.93 -8.51 3.36
C SER A 61 -9.80 -10.05 3.33
N SER A 62 -9.68 -10.67 4.51
CA SER A 62 -9.57 -12.12 4.68
C SER A 62 -10.89 -12.85 4.37
N ALA A 63 -12.03 -12.28 4.78
CA ALA A 63 -13.37 -12.80 4.47
C ALA A 63 -13.65 -12.72 2.96
N ILE A 64 -13.28 -11.60 2.33
CA ILE A 64 -13.39 -11.41 0.89
C ILE A 64 -12.50 -12.40 0.13
N HIS A 65 -11.30 -12.72 0.61
CA HIS A 65 -10.44 -13.74 -0.02
C HIS A 65 -11.09 -15.14 -0.02
N TYR A 66 -11.86 -15.50 1.01
CA TYR A 66 -12.63 -16.75 1.04
C TYR A 66 -13.74 -16.79 -0.03
N ILE A 67 -14.46 -15.67 -0.20
CA ILE A 67 -15.48 -15.51 -1.26
C ILE A 67 -14.82 -15.51 -2.64
N TRP A 68 -13.69 -14.84 -2.81
CA TRP A 68 -12.91 -14.79 -4.05
C TRP A 68 -12.43 -16.19 -4.48
N ARG A 69 -12.09 -17.09 -3.54
CA ARG A 69 -11.77 -18.49 -3.86
C ARG A 69 -12.99 -19.33 -4.25
N ASN A 70 -14.19 -18.93 -3.86
CA ASN A 70 -15.45 -19.68 -4.09
C ASN A 70 -16.55 -18.74 -4.64
N PRO A 71 -16.34 -18.09 -5.80
CA PRO A 71 -17.19 -17.01 -6.26
C PRO A 71 -18.59 -17.52 -6.67
N PRO A 72 -19.67 -16.80 -6.31
CA PRO A 72 -20.97 -16.98 -6.94
C PRO A 72 -20.90 -16.77 -8.47
N ARG A 73 -21.85 -17.35 -9.21
CA ARG A 73 -22.00 -17.06 -10.65
C ARG A 73 -22.25 -15.54 -10.84
N GLY A 74 -21.55 -14.92 -11.79
CA GLY A 74 -21.61 -13.49 -12.05
C GLY A 74 -20.74 -12.59 -11.15
N TYR A 75 -19.97 -13.14 -10.20
CA TYR A 75 -19.17 -12.36 -9.27
C TYR A 75 -17.91 -11.74 -9.91
N ILE A 76 -17.85 -10.40 -9.98
CA ILE A 76 -16.69 -9.64 -10.45
C ILE A 76 -15.64 -9.55 -9.33
N ARG A 77 -14.41 -9.99 -9.62
CA ARG A 77 -13.30 -10.16 -8.66
C ARG A 77 -12.57 -8.85 -8.28
N SER A 78 -13.29 -7.78 -7.95
CA SER A 78 -12.71 -6.42 -7.75
C SER A 78 -11.94 -6.23 -6.43
N CYS A 79 -12.14 -7.10 -5.44
CA CYS A 79 -11.90 -6.75 -4.03
C CYS A 79 -10.54 -7.17 -3.44
N LEU A 80 -9.55 -7.56 -4.25
CA LEU A 80 -8.19 -7.87 -3.79
C LEU A 80 -7.19 -7.04 -4.60
N ALA A 81 -6.27 -6.34 -3.92
CA ALA A 81 -5.23 -5.52 -4.54
C ALA A 81 -4.09 -6.36 -5.16
N VAL A 82 -4.45 -7.12 -6.20
CA VAL A 82 -3.59 -7.99 -7.01
C VAL A 82 -3.80 -7.59 -8.46
N TYR A 83 -2.72 -7.24 -9.17
CA TYR A 83 -2.78 -6.76 -10.54
C TYR A 83 -3.24 -7.86 -11.50
N ARG A 84 -3.93 -7.46 -12.58
CA ARG A 84 -4.61 -8.34 -13.55
C ARG A 84 -4.46 -7.84 -14.97
N THR A 85 -4.55 -8.76 -15.92
CA THR A 85 -4.72 -8.42 -17.34
C THR A 85 -6.14 -7.93 -17.63
N GLU A 86 -6.39 -7.46 -18.85
CA GLU A 86 -7.73 -7.03 -19.30
C GLU A 86 -8.77 -8.16 -19.22
N GLU A 87 -8.32 -9.42 -19.37
CA GLU A 87 -9.11 -10.64 -19.20
C GLU A 87 -9.29 -11.08 -17.74
N ASN A 88 -8.83 -10.29 -16.77
CA ASN A 88 -8.87 -10.56 -15.32
C ASN A 88 -7.99 -11.75 -14.85
N GLU A 89 -6.98 -12.14 -15.63
CA GLU A 89 -6.04 -13.21 -15.26
C GLU A 89 -4.80 -12.66 -14.51
N PRO A 90 -4.10 -13.49 -13.70
CA PRO A 90 -2.88 -13.08 -13.00
C PRO A 90 -1.78 -12.71 -14.01
N TRP A 91 -1.24 -11.50 -13.90
CA TRP A 91 -0.13 -11.05 -14.74
C TRP A 91 1.21 -11.31 -14.04
N VAL A 92 2.13 -11.99 -14.74
CA VAL A 92 3.53 -12.11 -14.32
C VAL A 92 4.34 -11.11 -15.14
N LEU A 93 5.04 -10.19 -14.47
CA LEU A 93 5.83 -9.15 -15.13
C LEU A 93 6.88 -9.79 -16.06
N PRO A 94 7.08 -9.29 -17.30
CA PRO A 94 8.07 -9.85 -18.22
C PRO A 94 9.49 -9.93 -17.68
N VAL A 95 9.90 -8.98 -16.83
CA VAL A 95 11.21 -8.99 -16.15
C VAL A 95 11.32 -10.14 -15.14
N VAL A 96 10.28 -10.38 -14.33
CA VAL A 96 10.25 -11.51 -13.37
C VAL A 96 10.28 -12.84 -14.12
N ARG A 97 9.44 -13.00 -15.15
CA ARG A 97 9.41 -14.22 -15.98
C ARG A 97 10.73 -14.51 -16.71
N ARG A 98 11.56 -13.49 -16.94
CA ARG A 98 12.92 -13.65 -17.47
C ARG A 98 13.87 -14.11 -16.35
N VAL A 99 13.92 -13.40 -15.23
CA VAL A 99 14.80 -13.71 -14.10
C VAL A 99 14.51 -15.09 -13.51
N GLU A 100 13.24 -15.51 -13.44
CA GLU A 100 12.84 -16.86 -13.01
C GLU A 100 13.37 -17.98 -13.93
N LYS A 101 13.69 -17.70 -15.20
CA LYS A 101 14.38 -18.64 -16.08
C LYS A 101 15.88 -18.58 -15.88
N GLU A 102 16.44 -17.36 -15.83
CA GLU A 102 17.87 -17.13 -15.60
C GLU A 102 18.31 -17.84 -14.30
N MET A 103 17.51 -17.78 -13.23
CA MET A 103 17.72 -18.52 -11.96
C MET A 103 17.48 -20.03 -12.05
N ALA A 104 16.67 -20.52 -13.00
CA ALA A 104 16.40 -21.95 -13.17
C ALA A 104 17.48 -22.66 -14.03
N ASP A 105 18.16 -21.90 -14.88
CA ASP A 105 19.31 -22.34 -15.68
C ASP A 105 20.65 -22.13 -14.94
N ASP A 106 20.67 -21.40 -13.81
CA ASP A 106 21.88 -21.10 -13.02
C ASP A 106 22.28 -22.27 -12.09
N VAL A 107 23.29 -23.02 -12.52
CA VAL A 107 23.88 -24.13 -11.75
C VAL A 107 24.70 -23.72 -10.52
N THR A 108 24.86 -22.41 -10.26
CA THR A 108 25.50 -21.88 -9.05
C THR A 108 24.51 -21.50 -7.95
N LEU A 109 23.21 -21.50 -8.24
CA LEU A 109 22.16 -21.23 -7.26
C LEU A 109 21.95 -22.43 -6.32
N ASP A 110 22.32 -22.26 -5.04
CA ASP A 110 22.04 -23.24 -3.99
C ASP A 110 20.74 -22.92 -3.21
N HIS A 111 20.50 -23.65 -2.12
CA HIS A 111 19.35 -23.48 -1.22
C HIS A 111 19.80 -23.45 0.26
N GLU A 112 21.03 -22.97 0.52
CA GLU A 112 21.60 -22.86 1.86
C GLU A 112 20.96 -21.74 2.69
N TYR A 113 21.28 -21.70 3.99
CA TYR A 113 20.78 -20.65 4.87
C TYR A 113 21.41 -19.29 4.56
N LEU A 114 20.56 -18.31 4.24
CA LEU A 114 20.94 -16.90 4.21
C LEU A 114 21.45 -16.43 5.59
N TRP A 115 22.24 -15.36 5.58
CA TRP A 115 22.63 -14.68 6.81
C TRP A 115 21.41 -14.07 7.52
N PHE A 116 21.52 -13.78 8.82
CA PHE A 116 20.37 -13.39 9.65
C PHE A 116 19.72 -12.04 9.29
N LEU A 117 20.32 -11.25 8.39
CA LEU A 117 19.73 -10.03 7.82
C LEU A 117 19.16 -10.23 6.39
N GLY A 118 19.33 -11.43 5.81
CA GLY A 118 18.99 -11.76 4.43
C GLY A 118 20.18 -11.71 3.47
N LEU A 119 19.89 -11.43 2.20
CA LEU A 119 20.87 -11.16 1.14
C LEU A 119 21.25 -9.68 1.13
N ASP A 120 22.55 -9.38 1.21
CA ASP A 120 23.07 -8.01 1.24
C ASP A 120 22.81 -7.28 -0.09
N GLU A 121 22.95 -7.96 -1.23
CA GLU A 121 22.67 -7.40 -2.56
C GLU A 121 21.20 -7.03 -2.71
N PHE A 122 20.30 -7.88 -2.19
CA PHE A 122 18.86 -7.62 -2.17
C PHE A 122 18.54 -6.40 -1.31
N SER A 123 19.04 -6.38 -0.07
CA SER A 123 18.85 -5.26 0.86
C SER A 123 19.40 -3.95 0.28
N GLN A 124 20.58 -3.97 -0.34
CA GLN A 124 21.14 -2.81 -1.03
C GLN A 124 20.29 -2.35 -2.23
N ALA A 125 19.81 -3.26 -3.07
CA ALA A 125 18.98 -2.91 -4.22
C ALA A 125 17.62 -2.32 -3.78
N ALA A 126 16.97 -2.97 -2.82
CA ALA A 126 15.73 -2.53 -2.17
C ALA A 126 15.86 -1.11 -1.58
N THR A 127 16.99 -0.84 -0.91
CA THR A 127 17.28 0.46 -0.26
C THR A 127 17.69 1.55 -1.26
N LYS A 128 18.30 1.18 -2.40
CA LYS A 128 18.53 2.12 -3.52
C LYS A 128 17.22 2.49 -4.22
N LEU A 129 16.23 1.58 -4.24
CA LEU A 129 14.87 1.84 -4.72
C LEU A 129 14.08 2.75 -3.74
N ILE A 130 14.20 2.48 -2.44
CA ILE A 130 14.21 3.42 -1.30
C ILE A 130 14.59 4.86 -1.65
N LEU A 131 15.85 5.18 -1.35
CA LEU A 131 16.36 6.54 -1.20
C LEU A 131 16.85 7.16 -2.53
N GLY A 132 16.92 6.37 -3.59
CA GLY A 132 17.57 6.73 -4.84
C GLY A 132 19.06 6.34 -4.83
N PRO A 133 19.66 5.98 -5.98
CA PRO A 133 21.03 5.47 -6.05
C PRO A 133 22.13 6.51 -5.80
N GLN A 134 21.75 7.77 -5.56
CA GLN A 134 22.65 8.90 -5.25
C GLN A 134 22.35 9.52 -3.87
N SER A 135 21.57 8.84 -3.03
CA SER A 135 21.25 9.32 -1.68
C SER A 135 22.51 9.53 -0.85
N SER A 136 22.58 10.69 -0.21
CA SER A 136 23.64 11.07 0.72
C SER A 136 23.77 10.12 1.91
N LEU A 137 22.66 9.54 2.36
CA LEU A 137 22.60 8.64 3.52
C LEU A 137 23.33 7.31 3.24
N LEU A 138 23.30 6.83 1.99
CA LEU A 138 24.03 5.64 1.53
C LEU A 138 25.55 5.83 1.55
N HIS A 139 26.02 7.08 1.52
CA HIS A 139 27.45 7.44 1.55
C HIS A 139 27.93 7.86 2.95
N GLN A 140 27.05 7.85 3.95
CA GLN A 140 27.32 8.26 5.33
C GLN A 140 27.14 7.11 6.34
N ASP A 141 26.92 5.88 5.87
CA ASP A 141 26.58 4.69 6.66
C ASP A 141 25.37 4.91 7.61
N ARG A 142 24.45 5.80 7.23
CA ARG A 142 23.26 6.17 8.04
C ARG A 142 22.04 5.29 7.78
N VAL A 143 22.21 4.15 7.11
CA VAL A 143 21.09 3.29 6.68
C VAL A 143 21.40 1.83 7.02
N VAL A 144 20.46 1.20 7.73
CA VAL A 144 20.47 -0.25 8.03
C VAL A 144 19.24 -0.87 7.39
N SER A 145 19.43 -2.00 6.72
CA SER A 145 18.41 -2.66 5.92
C SER A 145 18.38 -4.16 6.20
N ILE A 146 17.18 -4.73 6.30
CA ILE A 146 16.96 -6.12 6.72
C ILE A 146 15.88 -6.73 5.81
N GLN A 147 16.17 -7.90 5.23
CA GLN A 147 15.19 -8.66 4.46
C GLN A 147 14.10 -9.22 5.39
N THR A 148 12.83 -9.05 5.01
CA THR A 148 11.68 -9.48 5.81
C THR A 148 10.60 -10.10 4.93
N LEU A 149 9.60 -10.75 5.54
CA LEU A 149 8.49 -11.41 4.85
C LEU A 149 7.48 -10.39 4.27
N SER A 150 7.92 -9.68 3.23
CA SER A 150 7.20 -8.59 2.56
C SER A 150 6.78 -7.45 3.53
N GLY A 151 5.91 -6.55 3.08
CA GLY A 151 5.49 -5.38 3.87
C GLY A 151 4.91 -5.73 5.24
N THR A 152 4.12 -6.80 5.34
CA THR A 152 3.58 -7.27 6.64
C THR A 152 4.70 -7.67 7.60
N GLY A 153 5.77 -8.32 7.11
CA GLY A 153 6.96 -8.63 7.88
C GLY A 153 7.78 -7.38 8.24
N ALA A 154 7.92 -6.43 7.31
CA ALA A 154 8.65 -5.20 7.52
C ALA A 154 7.96 -4.29 8.57
N VAL A 155 6.64 -4.06 8.43
CA VAL A 155 5.83 -3.32 9.42
C VAL A 155 5.93 -4.01 10.79
N ARG A 156 5.87 -5.34 10.83
CA ARG A 156 5.99 -6.13 12.06
C ARG A 156 7.35 -5.93 12.75
N MET A 157 8.45 -6.13 12.02
CA MET A 157 9.81 -6.04 12.57
C MET A 157 10.13 -4.62 13.04
N GLY A 158 9.76 -3.59 12.26
CA GLY A 158 9.95 -2.19 12.65
C GLY A 158 9.12 -1.82 13.89
N ALA A 159 7.88 -2.28 13.99
CA ALA A 159 7.05 -2.07 15.17
C ALA A 159 7.58 -2.83 16.41
N GLU A 160 8.15 -4.03 16.26
CA GLU A 160 8.78 -4.74 17.39
C GLU A 160 10.07 -4.07 17.85
N LEU A 161 10.90 -3.55 16.94
CA LEU A 161 12.08 -2.75 17.28
C LEU A 161 11.70 -1.52 18.11
N LEU A 162 10.73 -0.73 17.62
CA LEU A 162 10.25 0.47 18.30
C LEU A 162 9.67 0.13 19.69
N ALA A 163 8.74 -0.81 19.78
CA ALA A 163 8.06 -1.10 21.05
C ALA A 163 8.91 -1.86 22.07
N ARG A 164 9.71 -2.85 21.64
CA ARG A 164 10.40 -3.78 22.56
C ARG A 164 11.85 -3.41 22.85
N THR A 165 12.49 -2.66 21.96
CA THR A 165 13.91 -2.27 22.11
C THR A 165 14.05 -0.79 22.43
N LEU A 166 13.21 0.06 21.83
CA LEU A 166 13.31 1.52 21.97
C LEU A 166 12.23 2.14 22.87
N GLY A 167 11.26 1.35 23.35
CA GLY A 167 10.30 1.76 24.39
C GLY A 167 9.08 2.55 23.90
N TYR A 168 8.80 2.57 22.59
CA TYR A 168 7.64 3.27 22.02
C TYR A 168 6.32 2.55 22.35
N ASP A 169 5.43 3.20 23.11
CA ASP A 169 4.15 2.60 23.55
C ASP A 169 2.94 3.05 22.71
N THR A 170 3.05 4.19 22.03
CA THR A 170 1.97 4.92 21.38
C THR A 170 2.19 5.05 19.87
N VAL A 171 1.16 4.69 19.08
CA VAL A 171 1.15 4.84 17.62
C VAL A 171 -0.14 5.47 17.10
N TYR A 172 0.00 6.30 16.07
CA TYR A 172 -1.05 7.01 15.34
C TYR A 172 -1.19 6.45 13.92
N ILE A 173 -2.40 6.04 13.54
CA ILE A 173 -2.75 5.45 12.24
C ILE A 173 -3.88 6.28 11.59
N SER A 174 -3.85 6.48 10.27
CA SER A 174 -4.89 7.23 9.56
C SER A 174 -6.31 6.71 9.82
N VAL A 175 -7.29 7.61 10.00
CA VAL A 175 -8.71 7.26 9.94
C VAL A 175 -9.01 6.86 8.49
N GLN A 176 -9.46 5.60 8.33
CA GLN A 176 -9.35 4.82 7.09
C GLN A 176 -7.87 4.52 6.76
N SER A 177 -7.44 3.28 6.99
CA SER A 177 -6.09 2.78 6.72
C SER A 177 -6.14 1.29 6.36
N TRP A 178 -5.01 0.69 6.02
CA TRP A 178 -4.92 -0.75 5.77
C TRP A 178 -5.39 -1.58 6.98
N ASP A 179 -6.26 -2.57 6.73
CA ASP A 179 -7.06 -3.29 7.74
C ASP A 179 -6.26 -4.07 8.81
N ASN A 180 -4.94 -4.17 8.66
CA ASN A 180 -4.06 -4.89 9.56
C ASN A 180 -3.12 -4.00 10.40
N HIS A 181 -3.04 -2.67 10.15
CA HIS A 181 -2.11 -1.80 10.88
C HIS A 181 -2.31 -1.88 12.40
N ASP A 182 -3.53 -1.59 12.90
CA ASP A 182 -3.87 -1.69 14.33
C ASP A 182 -3.43 -3.03 14.93
N ARG A 183 -3.81 -4.15 14.27
CA ARG A 183 -3.50 -5.50 14.75
C ARG A 183 -2.00 -5.78 14.79
N VAL A 184 -1.23 -5.38 13.77
CA VAL A 184 0.21 -5.63 13.71
C VAL A 184 0.95 -4.85 14.80
N PHE A 185 0.63 -3.57 15.00
CA PHE A 185 1.24 -2.73 16.02
C PHE A 185 0.87 -3.17 17.45
N ARG A 186 -0.42 -3.46 17.74
CA ARG A 186 -0.82 -4.02 19.06
C ARG A 186 -0.11 -5.33 19.38
N MET A 187 -0.02 -6.23 18.40
CA MET A 187 0.68 -7.50 18.58
C MET A 187 2.20 -7.32 18.71
N ALA A 188 2.78 -6.20 18.29
CA ALA A 188 4.22 -5.93 18.38
C ALA A 188 4.59 -5.51 19.81
N GLY A 189 3.79 -4.63 20.41
CA GLY A 189 3.95 -4.21 21.81
C GLY A 189 3.25 -2.90 22.17
N PHE A 190 2.73 -2.16 21.17
CA PHE A 190 2.05 -0.89 21.38
C PHE A 190 0.77 -1.08 22.22
N THR A 191 0.79 -0.53 23.43
CA THR A 191 -0.35 -0.49 24.36
C THR A 191 -1.40 0.52 23.87
N THR A 192 -0.94 1.62 23.30
CA THR A 192 -1.76 2.75 22.87
C THR A 192 -1.76 2.85 21.35
N VAL A 193 -2.92 2.62 20.74
CA VAL A 193 -3.14 2.82 19.30
C VAL A 193 -4.26 3.82 19.13
N LEU A 194 -3.95 4.93 18.47
CA LEU A 194 -4.81 6.09 18.27
C LEU A 194 -4.92 6.39 16.76
N ASN A 195 -5.84 7.29 16.41
CA ASN A 195 -6.05 7.70 15.03
C ASN A 195 -5.95 9.20 14.85
N TYR A 196 -5.61 9.60 13.62
CA TYR A 196 -5.62 10.99 13.15
C TYR A 196 -6.46 11.08 11.86
N LYS A 197 -7.20 12.18 11.66
CA LYS A 197 -8.00 12.36 10.43
C LYS A 197 -7.12 12.29 9.18
N TYR A 198 -7.68 11.76 8.10
CA TYR A 198 -7.00 11.68 6.81
C TYR A 198 -7.95 11.97 5.65
N TRP A 199 -9.16 11.41 5.64
CA TRP A 199 -10.15 11.62 4.59
C TRP A 199 -11.31 12.50 5.03
N SER A 200 -11.63 13.52 4.23
CA SER A 200 -12.84 14.33 4.37
C SER A 200 -13.95 13.77 3.49
N ASP A 201 -15.00 13.22 4.11
CA ASP A 201 -16.15 12.71 3.37
C ASP A 201 -17.05 13.81 2.76
N VAL A 202 -16.79 15.09 3.07
CA VAL A 202 -17.46 16.24 2.44
C VAL A 202 -16.76 16.66 1.16
N THR A 203 -15.43 16.71 1.16
CA THR A 203 -14.63 17.16 -0.01
C THR A 203 -14.12 16.01 -0.89
N LYS A 204 -14.24 14.75 -0.42
CA LYS A 204 -13.72 13.53 -1.06
C LYS A 204 -12.24 13.66 -1.41
N SER A 205 -11.46 14.10 -0.42
CA SER A 205 -10.03 14.40 -0.52
C SER A 205 -9.37 14.39 0.86
N LEU A 206 -8.04 14.56 0.89
CA LEU A 206 -7.25 14.67 2.11
C LEU A 206 -7.72 15.80 3.04
N ASP A 207 -8.12 15.46 4.26
CA ASP A 207 -8.34 16.41 5.36
C ASP A 207 -7.00 16.83 5.99
N ILE A 208 -6.21 17.62 5.26
CA ILE A 208 -4.92 18.11 5.72
C ILE A 208 -5.03 18.97 6.99
N THR A 209 -6.17 19.66 7.19
CA THR A 209 -6.39 20.48 8.39
C THR A 209 -6.58 19.58 9.60
N GLY A 210 -7.49 18.61 9.51
CA GLY A 210 -7.73 17.63 10.57
C GLY A 210 -6.51 16.78 10.89
N LEU A 211 -5.75 16.35 9.86
CA LEU A 211 -4.50 15.61 10.01
C LEU A 211 -3.50 16.38 10.90
N LEU A 212 -3.21 17.63 10.54
CA LEU A 212 -2.26 18.46 11.28
C LEU A 212 -2.80 18.86 12.66
N GLU A 213 -4.10 19.10 12.79
CA GLU A 213 -4.76 19.30 14.08
C GLU A 213 -4.59 18.11 15.03
N ASP A 214 -4.66 16.87 14.54
CA ASP A 214 -4.61 15.70 15.41
C ASP A 214 -3.16 15.32 15.75
N LEU A 215 -2.22 15.40 14.79
CA LEU A 215 -0.79 15.19 15.05
C LEU A 215 -0.19 16.28 15.95
N SER A 216 -0.62 17.54 15.83
CA SER A 216 -0.22 18.61 16.75
C SER A 216 -0.69 18.41 18.20
N LYS A 217 -1.55 17.42 18.47
CA LYS A 217 -1.99 17.00 19.81
C LYS A 217 -1.43 15.65 20.28
N ALA A 218 -0.68 14.92 19.45
CA ALA A 218 -0.08 13.64 19.84
C ALA A 218 0.96 13.81 20.97
N PRO A 219 1.17 12.83 21.86
CA PRO A 219 2.27 12.90 22.82
C PRO A 219 3.62 12.81 22.11
N GLU A 220 4.66 13.41 22.68
CA GLU A 220 6.03 13.29 22.17
C GLU A 220 6.48 11.83 22.18
N ASN A 221 7.33 11.46 21.22
CA ASN A 221 7.74 10.08 20.94
C ASN A 221 6.57 9.15 20.55
N ALA A 222 5.41 9.66 20.11
CA ALA A 222 4.43 8.81 19.43
C ALA A 222 4.90 8.49 18.00
N VAL A 223 4.66 7.25 17.57
CA VAL A 223 4.93 6.78 16.20
C VAL A 223 3.79 7.22 15.28
N VAL A 224 4.07 7.69 14.08
CA VAL A 224 3.05 8.05 13.07
C VAL A 224 3.20 7.15 11.85
N VAL A 225 2.20 6.33 11.56
CA VAL A 225 2.18 5.45 10.39
C VAL A 225 1.71 6.22 9.18
N LEU A 226 2.61 6.40 8.22
CA LEU A 226 2.44 7.14 6.98
C LEU A 226 2.51 6.18 5.78
N GLN A 227 1.77 6.46 4.72
CA GLN A 227 2.00 5.86 3.40
C GLN A 227 2.39 7.01 2.45
N PRO A 228 3.53 6.93 1.73
CA PRO A 228 4.04 8.06 0.95
C PRO A 228 3.29 8.25 -0.37
N SER A 229 2.77 7.17 -0.95
CA SER A 229 2.00 7.16 -2.20
C SER A 229 0.95 6.04 -2.21
N ALA A 230 -0.10 6.25 -3.02
CA ALA A 230 -1.27 5.39 -3.20
C ALA A 230 -1.87 4.89 -1.87
N HIS A 231 -2.15 5.82 -0.94
CA HIS A 231 -2.66 5.52 0.40
C HIS A 231 -3.90 4.59 0.37
N ASN A 232 -3.83 3.49 1.11
CA ASN A 232 -4.87 2.47 1.19
C ASN A 232 -5.72 2.68 2.46
N PRO A 233 -7.05 2.90 2.36
CA PRO A 233 -7.90 2.61 1.20
C PRO A 233 -8.29 3.81 0.31
N THR A 234 -7.84 5.03 0.62
CA THR A 234 -8.46 6.27 0.09
C THR A 234 -8.03 6.66 -1.33
N GLY A 235 -6.84 6.24 -1.78
CA GLY A 235 -6.24 6.64 -3.05
C GLY A 235 -5.91 8.14 -3.16
N SER A 236 -5.77 8.85 -2.03
CA SER A 236 -5.59 10.30 -1.97
C SER A 236 -4.35 10.67 -1.16
N ASP A 237 -3.26 11.01 -1.85
CA ASP A 237 -1.97 11.34 -1.25
C ASP A 237 -1.79 12.86 -1.03
N PRO A 238 -0.96 13.31 -0.07
CA PRO A 238 -0.64 14.72 0.12
C PRO A 238 0.26 15.29 -0.99
N SER A 239 0.09 16.57 -1.30
CA SER A 239 1.04 17.31 -2.15
C SER A 239 2.39 17.53 -1.44
N ARG A 240 3.44 17.93 -2.17
CA ARG A 240 4.77 18.19 -1.59
C ARG A 240 4.74 19.27 -0.50
N GLU A 241 3.90 20.29 -0.67
CA GLU A 241 3.68 21.38 0.27
C GLU A 241 2.90 20.91 1.52
N GLN A 242 2.00 19.93 1.35
CA GLN A 242 1.30 19.30 2.46
C GLN A 242 2.22 18.38 3.24
N TRP A 243 3.03 17.56 2.55
CA TRP A 243 4.09 16.74 3.17
C TRP A 243 5.12 17.56 3.94
N ALA A 244 5.50 18.74 3.44
CA ALA A 244 6.36 19.68 4.18
C ALA A 244 5.73 20.06 5.53
N ARG A 245 4.44 20.42 5.55
CA ARG A 245 3.69 20.74 6.78
C ARG A 245 3.49 19.54 7.72
N ILE A 246 3.39 18.33 7.17
CA ILE A 246 3.35 17.09 7.97
C ILE A 246 4.71 16.86 8.64
N ALA A 247 5.82 17.08 7.93
CA ALA A 247 7.16 17.02 8.49
C ALA A 247 7.42 18.12 9.54
N ASP A 248 6.88 19.33 9.34
CA ASP A 248 6.92 20.41 10.34
C ASP A 248 6.32 19.94 11.66
N VAL A 249 5.06 19.47 11.66
CA VAL A 249 4.38 19.00 12.88
C VAL A 249 5.07 17.78 13.49
N ILE A 250 5.56 16.84 12.68
CA ILE A 250 6.30 15.65 13.18
C ILE A 250 7.61 16.07 13.87
N GLN A 251 8.33 17.05 13.33
CA GLN A 251 9.57 17.58 13.91
C GLN A 251 9.31 18.45 15.15
N GLU A 252 8.34 19.37 15.10
CA GLU A 252 7.93 20.23 16.21
C GLU A 252 7.42 19.45 17.43
N ARG A 253 6.81 18.29 17.19
CA ARG A 253 6.21 17.45 18.23
C ARG A 253 7.04 16.23 18.61
N ASN A 254 8.27 16.12 18.10
CA ASN A 254 9.19 15.00 18.33
C ASN A 254 8.51 13.63 18.13
N LEU A 255 7.86 13.44 16.98
CA LEU A 255 7.14 12.21 16.61
C LEU A 255 8.02 11.33 15.72
N PHE A 256 7.84 10.01 15.78
CA PHE A 256 8.63 9.06 14.98
C PHE A 256 7.89 8.68 13.69
N PRO A 257 8.35 9.11 12.49
CA PRO A 257 7.74 8.75 11.22
C PRO A 257 8.02 7.29 10.81
N PHE A 258 6.95 6.54 10.55
CA PHE A 258 6.99 5.16 10.09
C PHE A 258 6.31 5.05 8.71
N PHE A 259 7.07 4.85 7.64
CA PHE A 259 6.52 4.73 6.29
C PHE A 259 6.22 3.27 5.93
N ASP A 260 4.96 2.92 5.66
CA ASP A 260 4.57 1.70 4.94
C ASP A 260 4.56 2.01 3.44
N THR A 261 5.35 1.29 2.63
CA THR A 261 5.54 1.60 1.20
C THR A 261 5.18 0.42 0.27
N PRO A 262 3.90 0.00 0.21
CA PRO A 262 3.48 -1.17 -0.56
C PRO A 262 3.14 -0.92 -2.03
N TYR A 263 3.21 0.32 -2.51
CA TYR A 263 2.69 0.75 -3.83
C TYR A 263 3.62 1.70 -4.62
N GLN A 264 4.93 1.71 -4.36
CA GLN A 264 5.89 2.58 -5.04
C GLN A 264 5.78 2.51 -6.58
N GLY A 265 5.45 3.63 -7.23
CA GLY A 265 5.26 3.75 -8.67
C GLY A 265 3.82 3.52 -9.15
N PHE A 266 2.87 3.22 -8.27
CA PHE A 266 1.44 3.11 -8.64
C PHE A 266 0.66 4.43 -8.54
N ALA A 267 1.18 5.47 -7.88
CA ALA A 267 0.49 6.76 -7.80
C ALA A 267 0.82 7.66 -8.99
N SER A 268 2.11 7.95 -9.21
CA SER A 268 2.58 8.80 -10.31
C SER A 268 2.90 8.04 -11.61
N GLY A 269 3.14 6.73 -11.52
CA GLY A 269 3.78 5.95 -12.58
C GLY A 269 5.31 5.95 -12.53
N ASP A 270 5.92 6.68 -11.60
CA ASP A 270 7.36 6.84 -11.42
C ASP A 270 7.81 6.41 -10.01
N LEU A 271 8.96 5.74 -9.92
CA LEU A 271 9.47 5.11 -8.70
C LEU A 271 10.15 6.11 -7.74
N ASP A 272 10.71 7.20 -8.27
CA ASP A 272 11.44 8.22 -7.52
C ASP A 272 10.48 9.32 -7.02
N GLU A 273 9.51 9.73 -7.84
CA GLU A 273 8.45 10.68 -7.47
C GLU A 273 7.59 10.15 -6.32
N ASP A 274 7.14 8.89 -6.39
CA ASP A 274 6.35 8.25 -5.32
C ASP A 274 7.09 8.22 -3.97
N MET A 275 8.43 8.12 -3.97
CA MET A 275 9.26 8.10 -2.75
C MET A 275 9.78 9.48 -2.33
N TRP A 276 9.40 10.56 -3.02
CA TRP A 276 9.75 11.93 -2.63
C TRP A 276 9.49 12.23 -1.14
N PRO A 277 8.37 11.83 -0.51
CA PRO A 277 8.12 12.11 0.91
C PRO A 277 9.15 11.44 1.83
N VAL A 278 9.52 10.19 1.56
CA VAL A 278 10.48 9.43 2.36
C VAL A 278 11.86 10.11 2.31
N ARG A 279 12.28 10.51 1.11
CA ARG A 279 13.56 11.19 0.86
C ARG A 279 13.59 12.59 1.45
N TYR A 280 12.48 13.33 1.36
CA TYR A 280 12.34 14.64 2.01
C TYR A 280 12.48 14.54 3.54
N PHE A 281 11.82 13.57 4.18
CA PHE A 281 11.93 13.36 5.63
C PHE A 281 13.36 12.96 6.05
N ALA A 282 13.97 11.98 5.37
CA ALA A 282 15.27 11.45 5.77
C ALA A 282 16.46 12.37 5.41
N GLU A 283 16.47 12.96 4.21
CA GLU A 283 17.62 13.75 3.73
C GLU A 283 17.46 15.26 3.98
N VAL A 284 16.28 15.83 3.69
CA VAL A 284 16.06 17.29 3.73
C VAL A 284 15.68 17.76 5.14
N ARG A 285 14.94 16.93 5.89
CA ARG A 285 14.57 17.21 7.30
C ARG A 285 15.50 16.54 8.31
N GLY A 286 16.30 15.56 7.88
CA GLY A 286 17.25 14.83 8.72
C GLY A 286 16.60 13.92 9.76
N LEU A 287 15.30 13.63 9.65
CA LEU A 287 14.53 12.85 10.61
C LEU A 287 14.96 11.37 10.58
N GLU A 288 15.02 10.75 11.76
CA GLU A 288 15.10 9.30 11.87
C GLU A 288 13.74 8.69 11.48
N ILE A 289 13.77 7.72 10.57
CA ILE A 289 12.58 7.10 9.98
C ILE A 289 12.71 5.57 9.98
N ILE A 290 11.59 4.86 9.93
CA ILE A 290 11.56 3.46 9.47
C ILE A 290 10.78 3.38 8.16
N VAL A 291 11.23 2.52 7.25
CA VAL A 291 10.57 2.23 5.97
C VAL A 291 10.25 0.73 5.89
N ALA A 292 8.97 0.41 5.77
CA ALA A 292 8.46 -0.94 5.59
C ALA A 292 8.07 -1.17 4.11
N GLN A 293 9.02 -1.66 3.32
CA GLN A 293 8.85 -1.87 1.88
C GLN A 293 8.15 -3.19 1.53
N SER A 294 7.35 -3.20 0.46
CA SER A 294 6.81 -4.44 -0.13
C SER A 294 6.98 -4.46 -1.64
N LEU A 295 7.78 -5.43 -2.12
CA LEU A 295 7.90 -5.71 -3.56
C LEU A 295 6.68 -6.45 -4.15
N ALA A 296 5.72 -6.87 -3.31
CA ALA A 296 4.66 -7.79 -3.69
C ALA A 296 3.72 -7.25 -4.77
N LYS A 297 3.52 -5.93 -4.85
CA LYS A 297 2.72 -5.29 -5.91
C LYS A 297 3.62 -4.84 -7.05
N ILE A 298 4.71 -4.13 -6.74
CA ILE A 298 5.57 -3.47 -7.73
C ILE A 298 6.38 -4.46 -8.59
N MET A 299 6.65 -5.65 -8.07
CA MET A 299 7.24 -6.78 -8.83
C MET A 299 6.24 -7.93 -9.07
N GLY A 300 4.98 -7.81 -8.63
CA GLY A 300 3.98 -8.89 -8.69
C GLY A 300 4.30 -10.13 -7.82
N LEU A 301 5.26 -10.03 -6.89
CA LEU A 301 5.70 -11.12 -6.01
C LEU A 301 4.76 -11.29 -4.81
N TYR A 302 3.50 -11.64 -5.07
CA TYR A 302 2.44 -11.70 -4.05
C TYR A 302 2.61 -12.80 -2.99
N SER A 303 3.40 -13.83 -3.28
CA SER A 303 3.61 -15.00 -2.41
C SER A 303 4.97 -15.67 -2.65
N LYS A 304 5.98 -14.86 -2.96
CA LYS A 304 7.40 -15.22 -3.09
C LYS A 304 8.22 -14.20 -2.30
#